data_AF-A0A7K4BC18-F1
#
_entry.id   AF-A0A7K4BC18-F1
#
_cell.length_a   1.000
_cell.length_b   1.000
_cell.length_c   1.000
_cell.angle_alpha   90.00
_cell.angle_beta   90.00
_cell.angle_gamma   90.00
#
_symmetry.space_group_name_H-M   'P 1'
#
loop_
_entity.id
_entity.type
_entity.pdbx_description
1 polymer ?
#
loop_
_entity_poly.entity_id
_entity_poly.type
_entity_poly.pdbx_seq_one_letter_code
_entity_poly.pdbx_strand_id
1 'polypeptide(L)'
;MELEKNKTLFELVEKGNITPEEAKIREKKAGRILFVSNVDKSPQEIYELYKTRDLVERHFNTLKNEIQADLLYLGDWIAIFGHLFIGFLCLNLYCRLMILIKREGLTAQYSPKDVLLTFSKVMRITYDEFDQVTEVPKKVRELEKKLKLNLFSN
;
A
#
# COMPACT_ATOMS: atom_id res chain seq x y z
N MET A 1 -7.87 23.01 -0.94
CA MET A 1 -6.89 23.23 0.14
C MET A 1 -7.28 24.38 1.06
N GLU A 2 -7.49 25.61 0.56
CA GLU A 2 -8.00 26.72 1.38
C GLU A 2 -9.34 26.37 2.03
N LEU A 3 -10.25 25.73 1.29
CA LEU A 3 -11.56 25.31 1.80
C LEU A 3 -11.52 24.21 2.87
N GLU A 4 -10.57 23.26 2.78
CA GLU A 4 -10.38 22.22 3.80
C GLU A 4 -9.58 22.73 5.01
N LYS A 5 -8.51 23.49 4.79
CA LYS A 5 -7.78 24.16 5.90
C LYS A 5 -8.71 25.10 6.66
N ASN A 6 -9.54 25.85 5.94
CA ASN A 6 -10.57 26.67 6.54
C ASN A 6 -11.52 25.76 7.31
N LYS A 7 -12.11 24.70 6.71
CA LYS A 7 -12.92 23.73 7.49
C LYS A 7 -12.22 23.22 8.75
N THR A 8 -10.96 22.78 8.69
CA THR A 8 -10.23 22.26 9.85
C THR A 8 -9.94 23.33 10.91
N LEU A 9 -9.54 24.55 10.51
CA LEU A 9 -9.31 25.66 11.44
C LEU A 9 -10.62 26.18 12.03
N PHE A 10 -11.68 26.29 11.22
CA PHE A 10 -13.03 26.65 11.65
C PHE A 10 -13.60 25.61 12.63
N GLU A 11 -13.45 24.31 12.35
CA GLU A 11 -13.86 23.23 13.26
C GLU A 11 -13.10 23.27 14.59
N LEU A 12 -11.80 23.64 14.58
CA LEU A 12 -11.01 23.78 15.80
C LEU A 12 -11.43 25.00 16.63
N VAL A 13 -11.85 26.09 15.98
CA VAL A 13 -12.41 27.28 16.64
C VAL A 13 -13.81 26.99 17.20
N GLU A 14 -14.69 26.30 16.45
CA GLU A 14 -16.02 25.90 16.93
C GLU A 14 -15.96 24.96 18.14
N LYS A 15 -14.97 24.05 18.16
CA LYS A 15 -14.75 23.15 19.30
C LYS A 15 -14.09 23.84 20.51
N GLY A 16 -13.73 25.13 20.39
CA GLY A 16 -13.07 25.89 21.44
C GLY A 16 -11.61 25.49 21.69
N ASN A 17 -11.02 24.71 20.79
CA ASN A 17 -9.65 24.20 20.94
C ASN A 17 -8.58 25.26 20.64
N ILE A 18 -8.94 26.29 19.87
CA ILE A 18 -8.08 27.44 19.54
C ILE A 18 -8.90 28.72 19.48
N THR A 19 -8.27 29.86 19.74
CA THR A 19 -8.93 31.16 19.58
C THR A 19 -8.98 31.59 18.10
N PRO A 20 -9.91 32.49 17.71
CA PRO A 20 -9.93 33.07 16.36
C PRO A 20 -8.62 33.77 15.96
N GLU A 21 -7.92 34.38 16.93
CA GLU A 21 -6.63 35.03 16.71
C GLU A 21 -5.51 34.02 16.46
N GLU A 22 -5.50 32.91 17.21
CA GLU A 22 -4.58 31.79 16.97
C GLU A 22 -4.82 31.13 15.61
N ALA A 23 -6.09 30.98 15.19
CA ALA A 23 -6.42 30.47 13.86
C ALA A 23 -5.85 31.36 12.75
N LYS A 24 -5.96 32.68 12.89
CA LYS A 24 -5.41 33.66 11.93
C LYS A 24 -3.88 33.62 11.84
N ILE A 25 -3.20 33.43 12.98
CA ILE A 25 -1.74 33.28 13.03
C ILE A 25 -1.33 31.98 12.34
N ARG A 26 -2.05 30.88 12.61
CA ARG A 26 -1.79 29.57 11.99
C ARG A 26 -2.01 29.62 10.48
N GLU A 27 -3.07 30.29 10.03
CA GLU A 27 -3.34 30.50 8.60
C GLU A 27 -2.19 31.25 7.91
N LYS A 28 -1.69 32.34 8.51
CA LYS A 28 -0.53 33.09 7.97
C LYS A 28 0.75 32.26 7.90
N LYS A 29 0.96 31.34 8.84
CA LYS A 29 2.11 30.42 8.84
C LYS A 29 1.93 29.23 7.90
N ALA A 30 0.72 28.97 7.44
CA ALA A 30 0.43 27.84 6.60
C ALA A 30 0.93 28.13 5.18
N GLY A 31 1.93 27.39 4.71
CA GLY A 31 2.41 27.49 3.33
C GLY A 31 1.26 27.38 2.31
N ARG A 32 1.37 28.13 1.21
CA ARG A 32 0.44 28.09 0.07
C ARG A 32 0.94 27.08 -0.95
N ILE A 33 0.04 26.27 -1.49
CA ILE A 33 0.35 25.29 -2.55
C ILE A 33 -0.58 25.59 -3.72
N LEU A 34 0.01 25.76 -4.91
CA LEU A 34 -0.71 25.99 -6.15
C LEU A 34 -0.87 24.66 -6.90
N PHE A 35 -2.10 24.36 -7.34
CA PHE A 35 -2.37 23.26 -8.25
C PHE A 35 -2.64 23.81 -9.65
N VAL A 36 -1.94 23.28 -10.64
CA VAL A 36 -2.21 23.51 -12.06
C VAL A 36 -2.77 22.22 -12.63
N SER A 37 -3.97 22.26 -13.18
CA SER A 37 -4.69 21.11 -13.70
C SER A 37 -5.25 21.44 -15.07
N ASN A 38 -5.17 20.48 -15.99
CA ASN A 38 -5.90 20.51 -17.27
C ASN A 38 -7.24 19.77 -17.18
N VAL A 39 -7.60 19.27 -15.99
CA VAL A 39 -8.86 18.56 -15.72
C VAL A 39 -9.86 19.53 -15.13
N ASP A 40 -11.06 19.58 -15.73
CA ASP A 40 -12.19 20.37 -15.25
C ASP A 40 -12.94 19.61 -14.14
N LYS A 41 -12.51 19.84 -12.89
CA LYS A 41 -13.03 19.20 -11.68
C LYS A 41 -13.07 20.20 -10.54
N SER A 42 -13.86 19.91 -9.51
CA SER A 42 -13.91 20.77 -8.34
C SER A 42 -12.53 20.87 -7.66
N PRO A 43 -12.19 22.00 -7.01
CA PRO A 43 -10.93 22.14 -6.27
C PRO A 43 -10.68 21.06 -5.23
N GLN A 44 -11.74 20.49 -4.66
CA GLN A 44 -11.71 19.37 -3.72
C GLN A 44 -11.25 18.08 -4.42
N GLU A 45 -11.89 17.72 -5.54
CA GLU A 45 -11.49 16.54 -6.32
C GLU A 45 -10.06 16.66 -6.86
N ILE A 46 -9.62 17.85 -7.30
CA ILE A 46 -8.23 18.07 -7.75
C ILE A 46 -7.26 17.82 -6.59
N TYR A 47 -7.59 18.28 -5.39
CA TYR A 47 -6.77 18.06 -4.21
C TYR A 47 -6.73 16.58 -3.80
N GLU A 48 -7.88 15.89 -3.81
CA GLU A 48 -7.96 14.46 -3.53
C GLU A 48 -7.16 13.63 -4.54
N LEU A 49 -7.23 13.98 -5.83
CA LEU A 49 -6.44 13.37 -6.88
C LEU A 49 -4.95 13.58 -6.62
N TYR A 50 -4.52 14.80 -6.29
CA TYR A 50 -3.13 15.06 -5.91
C TYR A 50 -2.70 14.22 -4.69
N LYS A 51 -3.57 14.05 -3.69
CA LYS A 51 -3.29 13.25 -2.50
C LYS A 51 -3.04 11.78 -2.84
N THR A 52 -3.58 11.26 -3.94
CA THR A 52 -3.24 9.90 -4.40
C THR A 52 -1.78 9.74 -4.81
N ARG A 53 -1.04 10.82 -5.07
CA ARG A 53 0.40 10.77 -5.36
C ARG A 53 1.21 10.18 -4.20
N ASP A 54 0.80 10.43 -2.96
CA ASP A 54 1.38 9.83 -1.76
C ASP A 54 1.29 8.29 -1.79
N LEU A 55 0.25 7.73 -2.42
CA LEU A 55 0.14 6.28 -2.64
C LEU A 55 1.29 5.75 -3.51
N VAL A 56 1.69 6.51 -4.53
CA VAL A 56 2.81 6.15 -5.41
C VAL A 56 4.12 6.13 -4.62
N GLU A 57 4.37 7.15 -3.79
CA GLU A 57 5.56 7.22 -2.93
C GLU A 57 5.62 6.02 -1.96
N ARG A 58 4.48 5.65 -1.35
CA ARG A 58 4.39 4.45 -0.51
C ARG A 58 4.70 3.17 -1.30
N HIS A 59 4.20 3.05 -2.53
CA HIS A 59 4.47 1.88 -3.38
C HIS A 59 5.94 1.78 -3.78
N PHE A 60 6.62 2.88 -4.10
CA PHE A 60 8.07 2.88 -4.32
C PHE A 60 8.84 2.49 -3.06
N ASN A 61 8.40 2.95 -1.89
CA ASN A 61 8.98 2.53 -0.62
C ASN A 61 8.83 1.03 -0.37
N THR A 62 7.66 0.44 -0.68
CA THR A 62 7.44 -1.02 -0.64
C THR A 62 8.34 -1.75 -1.63
N LEU A 63 8.46 -1.25 -2.86
CA LEU A 63 9.32 -1.85 -3.88
C LEU A 63 10.78 -1.93 -3.41
N LYS A 64 11.27 -0.87 -2.78
CA LYS A 64 12.64 -0.81 -2.26
C LYS A 64 12.84 -1.69 -1.02
N ASN A 65 11.94 -1.61 -0.03
CA ASN A 65 12.22 -2.19 1.28
C ASN A 65 11.60 -3.57 1.51
N GLU A 66 10.38 -3.81 1.03
CA GLU A 66 9.68 -5.07 1.23
C GLU A 66 10.00 -6.09 0.14
N ILE A 67 10.05 -5.62 -1.12
CA ILE A 67 10.40 -6.46 -2.28
C ILE A 67 11.91 -6.52 -2.49
N GLN A 68 12.66 -5.54 -1.97
CA GLN A 68 14.12 -5.48 -2.05
C GLN A 68 14.64 -5.44 -3.50
N ALA A 69 13.93 -4.71 -4.38
CA ALA A 69 14.32 -4.51 -5.77
C ALA A 69 15.46 -3.48 -5.89
N ASP A 70 16.61 -3.75 -5.25
CA ASP A 70 17.77 -2.86 -5.28
C ASP A 70 18.54 -3.00 -6.60
N LEU A 71 18.65 -1.88 -7.32
CA LEU A 71 19.28 -1.78 -8.64
C LEU A 71 20.78 -1.48 -8.58
N LEU A 72 21.32 -1.22 -7.37
CA LEU A 72 22.67 -0.67 -7.16
C LEU A 72 23.82 -1.57 -7.66
N TYR A 73 23.55 -2.85 -7.90
CA TYR A 73 24.55 -3.83 -8.35
C TYR A 73 24.50 -4.12 -9.86
N LEU A 74 23.54 -3.55 -10.59
CA LEU A 74 23.35 -3.83 -12.01
C LEU A 74 24.06 -2.78 -12.86
N GLY A 75 25.08 -3.21 -13.62
CA GLY A 75 25.87 -2.34 -14.50
C GLY A 75 25.37 -2.27 -15.94
N ASP A 76 24.41 -3.12 -16.33
CA ASP A 76 23.88 -3.18 -17.69
C ASP A 76 22.42 -2.71 -17.75
N TRP A 77 22.09 -1.93 -18.79
CA TRP A 77 20.76 -1.34 -18.98
C TRP A 77 19.67 -2.39 -19.15
N ILE A 78 19.93 -3.47 -19.88
CA ILE A 78 18.92 -4.52 -20.09
C ILE A 78 18.62 -5.22 -18.75
N ALA A 79 19.66 -5.50 -17.96
CA ALA A 79 19.51 -6.08 -16.63
C ALA A 79 18.70 -5.16 -15.69
N ILE A 80 18.96 -3.85 -15.71
CA ILE A 80 18.19 -2.84 -14.94
C ILE A 80 16.71 -2.88 -15.32
N PHE A 81 16.40 -2.84 -16.63
CA PHE A 81 15.03 -2.89 -17.11
C PHE A 81 14.31 -4.19 -16.73
N GLY A 82 14.98 -5.33 -16.90
CA GLY A 82 14.44 -6.64 -16.53
C GLY A 82 14.15 -6.72 -15.02
N HIS A 83 15.08 -6.25 -14.20
CA HIS A 83 14.91 -6.25 -12.74
C HIS A 83 13.76 -5.34 -12.31
N LEU A 84 13.66 -4.14 -12.87
CA LEU A 84 12.56 -3.21 -12.58
C LEU A 84 11.21 -3.79 -13.00
N PHE A 85 11.15 -4.46 -14.16
CA PHE A 85 9.93 -5.12 -14.64
C PHE A 85 9.46 -6.22 -13.67
N ILE A 86 10.34 -7.12 -13.25
CA ILE A 86 10.00 -8.15 -12.27
C ILE A 86 9.61 -7.52 -10.93
N GLY A 87 10.34 -6.49 -10.47
CA GLY A 87 9.99 -5.73 -9.27
C GLY A 87 8.58 -5.15 -9.34
N PHE A 88 8.18 -4.61 -10.50
CA PHE A 88 6.83 -4.11 -10.72
C PHE A 88 5.76 -5.21 -10.64
N LEU A 89 6.02 -6.41 -11.18
CA LEU A 89 5.11 -7.55 -11.04
C LEU A 89 4.96 -7.99 -9.57
N CYS A 90 6.07 -8.05 -8.83
CA CYS A 90 6.06 -8.34 -7.40
C CYS A 90 5.25 -7.29 -6.62
N LEU A 91 5.40 -6.01 -6.97
CA LEU A 91 4.66 -4.91 -6.35
C LEU A 91 3.16 -5.01 -6.64
N ASN A 92 2.79 -5.37 -7.87
CA ASN A 92 1.40 -5.62 -8.22
C ASN A 92 0.81 -6.73 -7.34
N LEU A 93 1.51 -7.86 -7.22
CA LEU A 93 1.07 -8.98 -6.38
C LEU A 93 0.95 -8.57 -4.89
N TYR A 94 1.94 -7.84 -4.39
CA TYR A 94 1.95 -7.31 -3.02
C TYR A 94 0.74 -6.40 -2.76
N CYS A 95 0.42 -5.50 -3.69
CA CYS A 95 -0.76 -4.64 -3.62
C CYS A 95 -2.07 -5.43 -3.65
N ARG A 96 -2.18 -6.46 -4.50
CA ARG A 96 -3.36 -7.35 -4.52
C ARG A 96 -3.54 -8.07 -3.19
N LEU A 97 -2.44 -8.49 -2.57
CA LEU A 97 -2.48 -9.12 -1.25
C LEU A 97 -2.88 -8.13 -0.15
N MET A 98 -2.38 -6.89 -0.16
CA MET A 98 -2.85 -5.83 0.75
C MET A 98 -4.36 -5.58 0.61
N ILE A 99 -4.85 -5.49 -0.63
CA ILE A 99 -6.29 -5.29 -0.90
C ILE A 99 -7.10 -6.47 -0.34
N LEU A 100 -6.63 -7.70 -0.54
CA LEU A 100 -7.26 -8.90 -0.01
C LEU A 100 -7.34 -8.88 1.53
N ILE A 101 -6.21 -8.64 2.20
CA ILE A 101 -6.14 -8.55 3.67
C ILE A 101 -7.10 -7.48 4.19
N LYS A 102 -7.12 -6.30 3.53
CA LYS A 102 -8.01 -5.20 3.89
C LYS A 102 -9.47 -5.56 3.69
N ARG A 103 -9.81 -6.21 2.58
CA ARG A 103 -11.18 -6.63 2.24
C ARG A 103 -11.75 -7.59 3.28
N GLU A 104 -10.93 -8.49 3.80
CA GLU A 104 -11.35 -9.45 4.84
C GLU A 104 -11.21 -8.90 6.28
N GLY A 105 -10.86 -7.61 6.45
CA GLY A 105 -10.75 -6.98 7.77
C GLY A 105 -9.56 -7.42 8.61
N LEU A 106 -8.51 -7.95 7.99
CA LEU A 106 -7.38 -8.59 8.66
C LEU A 106 -6.15 -7.68 8.85
N THR A 107 -6.23 -6.41 8.47
CA THR A 107 -5.11 -5.45 8.46
C THR A 107 -4.43 -5.27 9.82
N ALA A 108 -5.16 -5.44 10.93
CA ALA A 108 -4.59 -5.33 12.28
C ALA A 108 -3.78 -6.57 12.72
N GLN A 109 -3.98 -7.70 12.05
CA GLN A 109 -3.39 -9.00 12.43
C GLN A 109 -2.29 -9.44 11.47
N TYR A 110 -2.38 -9.05 10.19
CA TYR A 110 -1.49 -9.56 9.16
C TYR A 110 -1.02 -8.45 8.23
N SER A 111 0.29 -8.40 8.00
CA SER A 111 0.89 -7.76 6.84
C SER A 111 0.96 -8.75 5.65
N PRO A 112 1.14 -8.27 4.41
CA PRO A 112 1.40 -9.15 3.26
C PRO A 112 2.59 -10.10 3.50
N LYS A 113 3.65 -9.61 4.15
CA LYS A 113 4.83 -10.41 4.51
C LYS A 113 4.49 -11.55 5.46
N ASP A 114 3.66 -11.29 6.47
CA ASP A 114 3.21 -12.34 7.42
C ASP A 114 2.40 -13.44 6.71
N VAL A 115 1.56 -13.06 5.75
CA VAL A 115 0.80 -14.01 4.94
C VAL A 115 1.73 -14.86 4.09
N LEU A 116 2.65 -14.24 3.34
CA LEU A 116 3.63 -14.95 2.51
C LEU A 116 4.49 -15.90 3.34
N LEU A 117 5.00 -15.46 4.50
CA LEU A 117 5.80 -16.28 5.41
C LEU A 117 5.00 -17.43 6.04
N THR A 118 3.71 -17.22 6.26
CA THR A 118 2.84 -18.30 6.76
C THR A 118 2.63 -19.34 5.67
N PHE A 119 2.34 -18.92 4.44
CA PHE A 119 2.07 -19.82 3.31
C PHE A 119 3.32 -20.51 2.78
N SER A 120 4.52 -19.92 2.92
CA SER A 120 5.79 -20.54 2.52
C SER A 120 6.13 -21.84 3.27
N LYS A 121 5.35 -22.21 4.28
CA LYS A 121 5.47 -23.47 5.03
C LYS A 121 4.89 -24.67 4.28
N VAL A 122 4.12 -24.42 3.23
CA VAL A 122 3.55 -25.47 2.38
C VAL A 122 4.32 -25.50 1.08
N MET A 123 4.86 -26.66 0.73
CA MET A 123 5.65 -26.88 -0.47
C MET A 123 4.96 -27.94 -1.33
N ARG A 124 5.12 -27.85 -2.65
CA ARG A 124 4.79 -28.94 -3.57
C ARG A 124 6.09 -29.61 -3.98
N ILE A 125 6.17 -30.91 -3.77
CA ILE A 125 7.34 -31.72 -4.11
C ILE A 125 6.96 -32.50 -5.37
N THR A 126 7.72 -32.26 -6.44
CA THR A 126 7.54 -32.94 -7.73
C THR A 126 8.84 -33.66 -8.09
N TYR A 127 8.80 -34.98 -8.21
CA TYR A 127 9.94 -35.84 -8.58
C TYR A 127 9.43 -37.11 -9.28
N ASP A 128 9.91 -37.38 -10.51
CA ASP A 128 9.42 -38.48 -11.37
C ASP A 128 7.87 -38.53 -11.45
N GLU A 129 7.25 -39.61 -10.94
CA GLU A 129 5.78 -39.78 -10.86
C GLU A 129 5.18 -39.24 -9.56
N PHE A 130 5.99 -38.75 -8.63
CA PHE A 130 5.53 -38.14 -7.39
C PHE A 130 5.26 -36.66 -7.58
N ASP A 131 4.02 -36.26 -7.31
CA ASP A 131 3.61 -34.86 -7.27
C ASP A 131 2.66 -34.66 -6.10
N GLN A 132 3.21 -34.23 -4.95
CA GLN A 132 2.45 -34.11 -3.71
C GLN A 132 2.73 -32.79 -3.00
N VAL A 133 1.68 -32.23 -2.40
CA VAL A 133 1.78 -31.08 -1.49
C VAL A 133 2.14 -31.61 -0.09
N THR A 134 3.09 -30.95 0.58
CA THR A 134 3.46 -31.26 1.97
C THR A 134 2.29 -31.06 2.92
N GLU A 135 2.37 -31.59 4.14
CA GLU A 135 1.35 -31.35 5.16
C GLU A 135 1.05 -29.85 5.30
N VAL A 136 -0.25 -29.49 5.26
CA VAL A 136 -0.71 -28.12 5.46
C VAL A 136 -0.92 -27.86 6.96
N PRO A 137 -0.07 -27.05 7.62
CA PRO A 137 -0.18 -26.80 9.06
C PRO A 137 -1.51 -26.13 9.40
N LYS A 138 -2.02 -26.36 10.62
CA LYS A 138 -3.30 -25.79 11.08
C LYS A 138 -3.37 -24.26 10.91
N LYS A 139 -2.29 -23.55 11.26
CA LYS A 139 -2.19 -22.08 11.09
C LYS A 139 -2.35 -21.63 9.64
N VAL A 140 -1.84 -22.43 8.68
CA VAL A 140 -1.96 -22.12 7.24
C VAL A 140 -3.40 -22.30 6.78
N ARG A 141 -4.05 -23.43 7.14
CA ARG A 141 -5.47 -23.68 6.82
C ARG A 141 -6.40 -22.62 7.40
N GLU A 142 -6.15 -22.19 8.63
CA GLU A 142 -6.94 -21.12 9.26
C GLU A 142 -6.77 -19.79 8.53
N LEU A 143 -5.54 -19.44 8.15
CA LEU A 143 -5.27 -18.21 7.41
C LEU A 143 -5.87 -18.24 6.00
N GLU A 144 -5.73 -19.36 5.28
CA GLU A 144 -6.36 -19.58 3.98
C GLU A 144 -7.88 -19.39 4.04
N LYS A 145 -8.55 -19.97 5.05
CA LYS A 145 -9.99 -19.77 5.28
C LYS A 145 -10.34 -18.32 5.60
N LYS A 146 -9.57 -17.65 6.47
CA LYS A 146 -9.77 -16.23 6.80
C LYS A 146 -9.63 -15.34 5.55
N LEU A 147 -8.71 -15.67 4.65
CA LEU A 147 -8.49 -14.96 3.39
C LEU A 147 -9.44 -15.39 2.27
N LYS A 148 -10.30 -16.40 2.51
CA LYS A 148 -11.20 -17.01 1.52
C LYS A 148 -10.48 -17.45 0.24
N LEU A 149 -9.31 -18.04 0.43
CA LEU A 149 -8.51 -18.60 -0.65
C LEU A 149 -8.70 -20.12 -0.73
N ASN A 150 -8.38 -20.68 -1.89
CA ASN A 150 -8.37 -22.12 -2.12
C ASN A 150 -7.09 -22.48 -2.87
N LEU A 151 -5.98 -22.49 -2.15
CA LEU A 151 -4.62 -22.69 -2.68
C LEU A 151 -4.13 -24.12 -2.48
N PHE A 152 -4.53 -24.76 -1.39
CA PHE A 152 -3.95 -26.05 -0.96
C PHE A 152 -4.97 -27.18 -0.87
N SER A 153 -6.18 -27.01 -1.42
CA SER A 153 -7.14 -28.11 -1.47
C SER A 153 -6.80 -29.08 -2.59
N ASN A 154 -6.80 -30.37 -2.26
CA ASN A 154 -6.99 -31.46 -3.20
C ASN A 154 -8.46 -31.54 -3.64
#